data_AF-A0A150NAW3-F1
#
_entry.id   AF-A0A150NAW3-F1
#
_cell.length_a   1.000
_cell.length_b   1.000
_cell.length_c   1.000
_cell.angle_alpha   90.00
_cell.angle_beta   90.00
_cell.angle_gamma   90.00
#
_symmetry.space_group_name_H-M   'P 1'
#
loop_
_entity.id
_entity.type
_entity.pdbx_description
1 polymer ?
#
loop_
_entity_poly.entity_id
_entity_poly.type
_entity_poly.pdbx_seq_one_letter_code
_entity_poly.pdbx_strand_id
1 'polypeptide(L)'
;MIDIHSHILPGVDDGAQTMDDAIAMAKAAVDEGITTIIATPHHRNGKYDNPAPNVITAVQRLNEQLQQNQIPLTVLAGQEVRIHGDVLKHWEQGDILPLTEETPYILIEFPSDHVPRYASQLLFELQLKGLTPVIAHPERNSEIIEKPDRLYELVQKGVLTQVTAASVVGRFGKNIQKFSLQLIEANWVHFIASDAHNLTSRSFQLRAAYDAIDREFGINAVYFFQENAEQLVNGQTVYRDEPVRIKKKKFLGLF
;
A
#
# COMPACT_ATOMS: atom_id res chain seq x y z
N MET A 1 -11.60 10.34 -2.71
CA MET A 1 -10.27 9.69 -2.87
C MET A 1 -10.41 8.22 -2.54
N ILE A 2 -9.58 7.38 -3.15
CA ILE A 2 -9.50 5.95 -2.85
C ILE A 2 -8.23 5.70 -2.06
N ASP A 3 -8.35 4.94 -0.98
CA ASP A 3 -7.21 4.48 -0.18
C ASP A 3 -7.04 2.97 -0.34
N ILE A 4 -5.92 2.54 -0.94
CA ILE A 4 -5.72 1.16 -1.37
C ILE A 4 -5.09 0.25 -0.28
N HIS A 5 -4.75 0.81 0.88
CA HIS A 5 -4.06 0.09 1.96
C HIS A 5 -4.51 0.64 3.32
N SER A 6 -5.31 -0.13 4.05
CA SER A 6 -5.78 0.23 5.40
C SER A 6 -6.13 -1.00 6.24
N HIS A 7 -5.85 -0.91 7.54
CA HIS A 7 -6.15 -1.94 8.54
C HIS A 7 -7.40 -1.56 9.33
N ILE A 8 -8.49 -1.29 8.60
CA ILE A 8 -9.76 -0.81 9.15
C ILE A 8 -10.64 -1.95 9.71
N LEU A 9 -10.34 -3.21 9.40
CA LEU A 9 -11.20 -4.33 9.80
C LEU A 9 -11.05 -4.63 11.30
N PRO A 10 -12.17 -4.68 12.05
CA PRO A 10 -12.11 -4.79 13.50
C PRO A 10 -11.76 -6.21 13.95
N GLY A 11 -10.71 -6.32 14.79
CA GLY A 11 -10.32 -7.57 15.47
C GLY A 11 -9.65 -8.60 14.56
N VAL A 12 -9.12 -8.17 13.41
CA VAL A 12 -8.51 -9.04 12.39
C VAL A 12 -6.98 -9.00 12.46
N ASP A 13 -6.38 -7.86 12.81
CA ASP A 13 -4.94 -7.69 13.01
C ASP A 13 -4.61 -6.56 14.03
N ASP A 14 -3.48 -5.87 13.88
CA ASP A 14 -3.06 -4.74 14.72
C ASP A 14 -3.69 -3.39 14.34
N GLY A 15 -4.66 -3.38 13.41
CA GLY A 15 -5.50 -2.23 13.09
C GLY A 15 -6.61 -1.98 14.12
N ALA A 16 -7.82 -1.70 13.61
CA ALA A 16 -9.01 -1.55 14.46
C ALA A 16 -9.23 -2.78 15.35
N GLN A 17 -9.47 -2.58 16.65
CA GLN A 17 -9.65 -3.68 17.60
C GLN A 17 -11.14 -4.02 17.81
N THR A 18 -12.01 -3.02 17.68
CA THR A 18 -13.46 -3.15 17.85
C THR A 18 -14.23 -2.52 16.68
N MET A 19 -15.51 -2.88 16.55
CA MET A 19 -16.38 -2.25 15.54
C MET A 19 -16.50 -0.73 15.74
N ASP A 20 -16.48 -0.26 16.98
CA ASP A 20 -16.49 1.17 17.30
C ASP A 20 -15.22 1.87 16.80
N ASP A 21 -14.05 1.23 16.92
CA ASP A 21 -12.79 1.74 16.36
C ASP A 21 -12.87 1.84 14.83
N ALA A 22 -13.39 0.79 14.17
CA ALA A 22 -13.55 0.76 12.71
C ALA A 22 -14.52 1.86 12.23
N ILE A 23 -15.64 2.06 12.92
CA ILE A 23 -16.60 3.14 12.65
C ILE A 23 -15.94 4.52 12.84
N ALA A 24 -15.14 4.71 13.89
CA ALA A 24 -14.42 5.95 14.13
C ALA A 24 -13.37 6.22 13.05
N MET A 25 -12.63 5.19 12.63
CA MET A 25 -11.71 5.24 11.50
C MET A 25 -12.42 5.60 10.19
N ALA A 26 -13.57 4.98 9.91
CA ALA A 26 -14.35 5.26 8.71
C ALA A 26 -14.82 6.73 8.66
N LYS A 27 -15.28 7.29 9.78
CA LYS A 27 -15.64 8.72 9.87
C LYS A 27 -14.45 9.62 9.59
N ALA A 28 -13.30 9.34 10.18
CA ALA A 28 -12.08 10.11 9.93
C ALA A 28 -11.61 10.00 8.46
N ALA A 29 -11.77 8.83 7.83
CA ALA A 29 -11.48 8.66 6.41
C ALA A 29 -12.38 9.55 5.55
N VAL A 30 -13.68 9.57 5.82
CA VAL A 30 -14.65 10.47 5.14
C VAL A 30 -14.30 11.94 5.36
N ASP A 31 -13.88 12.33 6.56
CA ASP A 31 -13.44 13.70 6.85
C ASP A 31 -12.19 14.10 6.05
N GLU A 32 -11.29 13.14 5.76
CA GLU A 32 -10.18 13.31 4.83
C GLU A 32 -10.61 13.32 3.35
N GLY A 33 -11.86 12.99 3.03
CA GLY A 33 -12.41 12.95 1.67
C GLY A 33 -12.18 11.61 0.99
N ILE A 34 -11.92 10.55 1.76
CA ILE A 34 -11.84 9.18 1.29
C ILE A 34 -13.27 8.65 1.17
N THR A 35 -13.59 8.11 0.00
CA THR A 35 -14.91 7.56 -0.34
C THR A 35 -14.88 6.04 -0.46
N THR A 36 -13.70 5.49 -0.75
CA THR A 36 -13.47 4.04 -0.87
C THR A 36 -12.17 3.67 -0.16
N ILE A 37 -12.21 2.62 0.64
CA ILE A 37 -11.04 1.98 1.25
C ILE A 37 -10.96 0.54 0.74
N ILE A 38 -9.77 0.08 0.37
CA ILE A 38 -9.48 -1.34 0.34
C ILE A 38 -8.96 -1.74 1.72
N ALA A 39 -9.70 -2.60 2.41
CA ALA A 39 -9.20 -3.21 3.63
C ALA A 39 -8.12 -4.24 3.27
N THR A 40 -6.93 -4.09 3.84
CA THR A 40 -5.76 -4.94 3.55
C THR A 40 -5.19 -5.51 4.84
N PRO A 41 -5.97 -6.28 5.63
CA PRO A 41 -5.44 -6.89 6.83
C PRO A 41 -4.24 -7.78 6.51
N HIS A 42 -3.35 -7.93 7.48
CA HIS A 42 -2.18 -8.78 7.33
C HIS A 42 -2.57 -10.24 7.05
N HIS A 43 -1.89 -10.87 6.08
CA HIS A 43 -1.97 -12.29 5.80
C HIS A 43 -0.59 -12.95 5.91
N ARG A 44 -0.47 -13.96 6.78
CA ARG A 44 0.73 -14.78 7.04
C ARG A 44 1.98 -13.96 7.39
N ASN A 45 1.85 -12.88 8.16
CA ASN A 45 2.98 -12.05 8.59
C ASN A 45 3.78 -12.59 9.79
N GLY A 46 3.46 -13.82 10.22
CA GLY A 46 4.03 -14.51 11.38
C GLY A 46 3.18 -14.37 12.65
N LYS A 47 2.38 -13.31 12.77
CA LYS A 47 1.47 -13.07 13.90
C LYS A 47 0.00 -13.25 13.51
N TYR A 48 -0.36 -12.80 12.32
CA TYR A 48 -1.72 -12.82 11.81
C TYR A 48 -1.83 -13.72 10.59
N ASP A 49 -2.92 -14.48 10.55
CA ASP A 49 -3.29 -15.34 9.43
C ASP A 49 -4.78 -15.17 9.17
N ASN A 50 -5.10 -14.44 8.11
CA ASN A 50 -6.45 -14.04 7.77
C ASN A 50 -6.79 -14.57 6.38
N PRO A 51 -7.34 -15.79 6.23
CA PRO A 51 -7.75 -16.35 4.95
C PRO A 51 -8.76 -15.48 4.20
N ALA A 52 -8.71 -15.52 2.88
CA ALA A 52 -9.59 -14.73 2.00
C ALA A 52 -11.09 -14.77 2.38
N PRO A 53 -11.72 -15.93 2.67
CA PRO A 53 -13.15 -15.96 3.02
C PRO A 53 -13.49 -15.19 4.30
N ASN A 54 -12.57 -15.15 5.27
CA ASN A 54 -12.77 -14.43 6.52
C ASN A 54 -12.72 -12.92 6.29
N VAL A 55 -11.80 -12.47 5.44
CA VAL A 55 -11.67 -11.05 5.08
C VAL A 55 -12.92 -10.57 4.35
N ILE A 56 -13.41 -11.32 3.36
CA ILE A 56 -14.66 -11.00 2.63
C ILE A 56 -15.83 -10.85 3.62
N THR A 57 -15.99 -11.81 4.54
CA THR A 57 -17.06 -11.79 5.54
C THR A 57 -16.94 -10.58 6.48
N ALA A 58 -15.72 -10.24 6.91
CA ALA A 58 -15.47 -9.08 7.77
C ALA A 58 -15.77 -7.75 7.06
N VAL A 59 -15.43 -7.63 5.78
CA VAL A 59 -15.74 -6.47 4.93
C VAL A 59 -17.26 -6.31 4.74
N GLN A 60 -17.97 -7.39 4.44
CA GLN A 60 -19.43 -7.37 4.34
C GLN A 60 -20.07 -6.85 5.63
N ARG A 61 -19.66 -7.40 6.77
CA ARG A 61 -20.15 -6.96 8.08
C ARG A 61 -19.82 -5.50 8.38
N LEU A 62 -18.62 -5.03 8.04
CA LEU A 62 -18.26 -3.63 8.24
C LEU A 62 -19.12 -2.71 7.37
N ASN A 63 -19.28 -3.01 6.08
CA ASN A 63 -20.14 -2.22 5.19
C ASN A 63 -21.59 -2.14 5.67
N GLU A 64 -22.17 -3.24 6.17
CA GLU A 64 -23.50 -3.22 6.80
C GLU A 64 -23.57 -2.23 7.97
N GLN A 65 -22.54 -2.22 8.83
CA GLN A 65 -22.46 -1.28 9.95
C GLN A 65 -22.29 0.17 9.48
N LEU A 66 -21.48 0.42 8.45
CA LEU A 66 -21.31 1.75 7.86
C LEU A 66 -22.63 2.26 7.29
N GLN A 67 -23.38 1.41 6.59
CA GLN A 67 -24.70 1.73 6.05
C GLN A 67 -25.71 2.06 7.16
N GLN A 68 -25.77 1.24 8.22
CA GLN A 68 -26.64 1.47 9.38
C GLN A 68 -26.34 2.80 10.08
N ASN A 69 -25.06 3.20 10.11
CA ASN A 69 -24.59 4.45 10.70
C ASN A 69 -24.58 5.63 9.72
N GLN A 70 -25.07 5.45 8.49
CA GLN A 70 -25.12 6.49 7.44
C GLN A 70 -23.74 7.09 7.12
N ILE A 71 -22.68 6.28 7.16
CA ILE A 71 -21.32 6.71 6.83
C ILE A 71 -21.08 6.48 5.34
N PRO A 72 -20.82 7.52 4.53
CA PRO A 72 -20.69 7.43 3.08
C PRO A 72 -19.29 6.92 2.68
N LEU A 73 -18.96 5.71 3.09
CA LEU A 73 -17.69 5.04 2.81
C LEU A 73 -17.95 3.61 2.35
N THR A 74 -17.33 3.22 1.24
CA THR A 74 -17.33 1.84 0.76
C THR A 74 -16.03 1.15 1.14
N VAL A 75 -16.11 -0.02 1.74
CA VAL A 75 -14.93 -0.87 2.02
C VAL A 75 -14.90 -2.04 1.06
N LEU A 76 -13.78 -2.22 0.36
CA LEU A 76 -13.49 -3.35 -0.53
C LEU A 76 -12.57 -4.35 0.17
N ALA A 77 -12.62 -5.61 -0.24
CA ALA A 77 -11.81 -6.68 0.33
C ALA A 77 -10.48 -6.83 -0.42
N GLY A 78 -9.37 -6.77 0.32
CA GLY A 78 -8.05 -7.18 -0.13
C GLY A 78 -7.20 -7.67 1.03
N GLN A 79 -5.90 -7.84 0.82
CA GLN A 79 -4.98 -8.29 1.88
C GLN A 79 -3.62 -7.64 1.69
N GLU A 80 -2.92 -7.39 2.80
CA GLU A 80 -1.48 -7.19 2.78
C GLU A 80 -0.80 -8.55 3.00
N VAL A 81 -0.26 -9.13 1.93
CA VAL A 81 0.32 -10.47 1.95
C VAL A 81 1.80 -10.38 2.27
N ARG A 82 2.22 -10.91 3.42
CA ARG A 82 3.65 -11.07 3.70
C ARG A 82 4.27 -12.04 2.69
N ILE A 83 5.35 -11.63 2.05
CA ILE A 83 6.06 -12.49 1.10
C ILE A 83 6.57 -13.77 1.76
N HIS A 84 6.34 -14.91 1.11
CA HIS A 84 6.84 -16.23 1.51
C HIS A 84 6.89 -17.17 0.30
N GLY A 85 7.58 -18.31 0.43
CA GLY A 85 7.81 -19.23 -0.70
C GLY A 85 6.53 -19.89 -1.27
N ASP A 86 5.46 -19.95 -0.48
CA ASP A 86 4.19 -20.60 -0.86
C ASP A 86 3.10 -19.62 -1.33
N VAL A 87 3.41 -18.34 -1.56
CA VAL A 87 2.40 -17.33 -1.98
C VAL A 87 1.60 -17.80 -3.19
N LEU A 88 2.26 -18.34 -4.23
CA LEU A 88 1.58 -18.83 -5.43
C LEU A 88 0.64 -20.01 -5.15
N LYS A 89 1.06 -20.92 -4.27
CA LYS A 89 0.24 -22.06 -3.89
C LYS A 89 -1.00 -21.61 -3.13
N HIS A 90 -0.86 -20.68 -2.19
CA HIS A 90 -1.99 -20.13 -1.44
C HIS A 90 -2.93 -19.31 -2.33
N TRP A 91 -2.39 -18.59 -3.32
CA TRP A 91 -3.18 -17.94 -4.36
C TRP A 91 -4.02 -18.96 -5.15
N GLU A 92 -3.41 -20.04 -5.66
CA GLU A 92 -4.11 -21.08 -6.43
C GLU A 92 -5.17 -21.83 -5.62
N GLN A 93 -5.04 -21.85 -4.29
CA GLN A 93 -6.01 -22.43 -3.36
C GLN A 93 -7.16 -21.49 -2.99
N GLY A 94 -7.12 -20.22 -3.42
CA GLY A 94 -8.10 -19.20 -3.04
C GLY A 94 -7.96 -18.72 -1.58
N ASP A 95 -6.78 -18.87 -0.97
CA ASP A 95 -6.49 -18.40 0.40
C ASP A 95 -6.08 -16.92 0.44
N ILE A 96 -5.66 -16.38 -0.71
CA ILE A 96 -5.18 -15.00 -0.87
C ILE A 96 -6.16 -14.18 -1.72
N LEU A 97 -6.38 -12.92 -1.33
CA LEU A 97 -7.09 -11.91 -2.10
C LEU A 97 -6.11 -10.95 -2.80
N PRO A 98 -6.43 -10.51 -4.03
CA PRO A 98 -5.85 -9.30 -4.58
C PRO A 98 -6.45 -8.06 -3.88
N LEU A 99 -6.06 -6.85 -4.30
CA LEU A 99 -6.50 -5.59 -3.70
C LEU A 99 -7.99 -5.25 -3.92
N THR A 100 -8.73 -6.00 -4.73
CA THR A 100 -10.20 -6.00 -4.78
C THR A 100 -10.65 -7.22 -5.59
N GLU A 101 -11.93 -7.58 -5.52
CA GLU A 101 -12.47 -8.56 -6.46
C GLU A 101 -12.24 -8.09 -7.91
N GLU A 102 -11.92 -9.03 -8.80
CA GLU A 102 -11.71 -8.80 -10.24
C GLU A 102 -10.49 -7.96 -10.65
N THR A 103 -9.55 -7.70 -9.74
CA THR A 103 -8.30 -6.98 -10.06
C THR A 103 -7.07 -7.88 -10.08
N PRO A 104 -6.06 -7.64 -10.94
CA PRO A 104 -4.82 -8.42 -10.93
C PRO A 104 -3.83 -7.96 -9.85
N TYR A 105 -4.06 -6.84 -9.17
CA TYR A 105 -3.07 -6.25 -8.25
C TYR A 105 -3.03 -6.97 -6.90
N ILE A 106 -1.84 -7.42 -6.49
CA ILE A 106 -1.62 -8.07 -5.19
C ILE A 106 -0.63 -7.25 -4.36
N LEU A 107 -1.03 -6.89 -3.14
CA LEU A 107 -0.18 -6.13 -2.23
C LEU A 107 0.75 -7.07 -1.47
N ILE A 108 2.04 -6.90 -1.67
CA ILE A 108 3.11 -7.74 -1.11
C ILE A 108 3.93 -6.92 -0.11
N GLU A 109 4.01 -7.42 1.12
CA GLU A 109 4.85 -6.86 2.17
C GLU A 109 6.16 -7.63 2.28
N PHE A 110 7.29 -6.92 2.33
CA PHE A 110 8.57 -7.51 2.69
C PHE A 110 8.81 -7.49 4.20
N PRO A 111 9.64 -8.40 4.76
CA PRO A 111 10.21 -8.19 6.09
C PRO A 111 10.82 -6.79 6.21
N SER A 112 10.68 -6.13 7.35
CA SER A 112 11.12 -4.73 7.50
C SER A 112 12.64 -4.55 7.34
N ASP A 113 13.41 -5.60 7.60
CA ASP A 113 14.86 -5.55 7.68
C ASP A 113 15.57 -5.87 6.35
N HIS A 114 14.94 -6.62 5.45
CA HIS A 114 15.59 -7.12 4.23
C HIS A 114 14.61 -7.36 3.07
N VAL A 115 15.15 -7.48 1.86
CA VAL A 115 14.44 -7.97 0.67
C VAL A 115 14.79 -9.45 0.47
N PRO A 116 13.82 -10.37 0.56
CA PRO A 116 14.13 -11.79 0.41
C PRO A 116 14.79 -12.11 -0.92
N ARG A 117 15.80 -12.98 -0.91
CA ARG A 117 16.58 -13.31 -2.12
C ARG A 117 15.72 -13.91 -3.25
N TYR A 118 14.66 -14.62 -2.88
CA TYR A 118 13.71 -15.22 -3.82
C TYR A 118 12.63 -14.23 -4.31
N ALA A 119 12.60 -12.98 -3.80
CA ALA A 119 11.54 -12.02 -4.11
C ALA A 119 11.44 -11.75 -5.61
N SER A 120 12.57 -11.46 -6.30
CA SER A 120 12.53 -11.19 -7.74
C SER A 120 11.99 -12.36 -8.56
N GLN A 121 12.24 -13.61 -8.14
CA GLN A 121 11.73 -14.77 -8.85
C GLN A 121 10.23 -14.94 -8.58
N LEU A 122 9.82 -14.88 -7.32
CA LEU A 122 8.41 -15.03 -6.94
C LEU A 122 7.53 -13.94 -7.56
N LEU A 123 7.98 -12.68 -7.56
CA LEU A 123 7.25 -11.57 -8.17
C LEU A 123 7.10 -11.75 -9.69
N PHE A 124 8.12 -12.30 -10.36
CA PHE A 124 8.04 -12.65 -11.78
C PHE A 124 7.06 -13.81 -12.03
N GLU A 125 7.06 -14.84 -11.19
CA GLU A 125 6.11 -15.95 -11.29
C GLU A 125 4.66 -15.49 -11.05
N LEU A 126 4.43 -14.54 -10.14
CA LEU A 126 3.12 -13.88 -9.97
C LEU A 126 2.69 -13.16 -11.26
N GLN A 127 3.61 -12.43 -11.91
CA GLN A 127 3.34 -11.80 -13.21
C GLN A 127 2.99 -12.80 -14.30
N LEU A 128 3.65 -13.96 -14.36
CA LEU A 128 3.29 -15.03 -15.29
C LEU A 128 1.90 -15.63 -15.05
N LYS A 129 1.37 -15.52 -13.82
CA LYS A 129 0.01 -15.91 -13.47
C LYS A 129 -1.03 -14.81 -13.72
N GLY A 130 -0.62 -13.69 -14.31
CA GLY A 130 -1.49 -12.55 -14.60
C GLY A 130 -1.71 -11.60 -13.43
N LEU A 131 -0.98 -11.78 -12.32
CA LEU A 131 -1.01 -10.85 -11.18
C LEU A 131 0.01 -9.73 -11.36
N THR A 132 -0.29 -8.55 -10.83
CA THR A 132 0.63 -7.42 -10.80
C THR A 132 1.01 -7.13 -9.35
N PRO A 133 2.24 -7.47 -8.92
CA PRO A 133 2.65 -7.22 -7.55
C PRO A 133 2.80 -5.72 -7.26
N VAL A 134 2.31 -5.29 -6.11
CA VAL A 134 2.48 -3.96 -5.53
C VAL A 134 3.26 -4.12 -4.23
N ILE A 135 4.47 -3.60 -4.14
CA ILE A 135 5.25 -3.65 -2.90
C ILE A 135 4.70 -2.60 -1.93
N ALA A 136 4.30 -3.05 -0.74
CA ALA A 136 3.86 -2.18 0.35
C ALA A 136 5.05 -1.43 0.96
N HIS A 137 4.86 -0.13 1.17
CA HIS A 137 5.72 0.79 1.93
C HIS A 137 7.24 0.54 1.81
N PRO A 138 7.80 0.48 0.58
CA PRO A 138 9.22 0.15 0.39
C PRO A 138 10.16 1.18 1.03
N GLU A 139 9.68 2.40 1.32
CA GLU A 139 10.42 3.43 2.04
C GLU A 139 10.71 3.10 3.51
N ARG A 140 10.06 2.06 4.06
CA ARG A 140 10.22 1.59 5.44
C ARG A 140 11.11 0.36 5.56
N ASN A 141 11.54 -0.24 4.45
CA ASN A 141 12.43 -1.40 4.44
C ASN A 141 13.90 -0.98 4.55
N SER A 142 14.65 -1.47 5.54
CA SER A 142 16.02 -1.02 5.78
C SER A 142 17.02 -1.39 4.68
N GLU A 143 16.88 -2.56 4.05
CA GLU A 143 17.76 -2.92 2.93
C GLU A 143 17.47 -2.05 1.71
N ILE A 144 16.22 -1.69 1.44
CA ILE A 144 15.87 -0.76 0.35
C ILE A 144 16.41 0.65 0.63
N ILE A 145 16.33 1.13 1.88
CA ILE A 145 16.92 2.43 2.27
C ILE A 145 18.44 2.41 2.05
N GLU A 146 19.13 1.33 2.45
CA GLU A 146 20.58 1.19 2.31
C GLU A 146 21.00 0.99 0.84
N LYS A 147 20.24 0.20 0.09
CA LYS A 147 20.52 -0.23 -1.29
C LYS A 147 19.29 0.00 -2.19
N PRO A 148 18.96 1.26 -2.53
CA PRO A 148 17.75 1.59 -3.30
C PRO A 148 17.71 0.95 -4.69
N ASP A 149 18.86 0.63 -5.28
CA ASP A 149 18.95 -0.07 -6.57
C ASP A 149 18.19 -1.42 -6.57
N ARG A 150 18.03 -2.07 -5.40
CA ARG A 150 17.22 -3.29 -5.26
C ARG A 150 15.76 -3.05 -5.66
N LEU A 151 15.18 -1.94 -5.24
CA LEU A 151 13.80 -1.58 -5.58
C LEU A 151 13.70 -1.17 -7.05
N TYR A 152 14.67 -0.37 -7.52
CA TYR A 152 14.75 0.04 -8.92
C TYR A 152 14.71 -1.16 -9.89
N GLU A 153 15.51 -2.20 -9.62
CA GLU A 153 15.52 -3.42 -10.43
C GLU A 153 14.17 -4.15 -10.47
N LEU A 154 13.40 -4.09 -9.38
CA LEU A 154 12.04 -4.67 -9.33
C LEU A 154 11.05 -3.81 -10.13
N VAL A 155 11.11 -2.49 -9.95
CA VAL A 155 10.24 -1.54 -10.68
C VAL A 155 10.48 -1.63 -12.19
N GLN A 156 11.74 -1.73 -12.64
CA GLN A 156 12.07 -1.93 -14.05
C GLN A 156 11.48 -3.22 -14.64
N LYS A 157 11.25 -4.24 -13.81
CA LYS A 157 10.61 -5.51 -14.20
C LYS A 157 9.08 -5.44 -14.13
N GLY A 158 8.51 -4.26 -13.92
CA GLY A 158 7.07 -4.03 -13.90
C GLY A 158 6.41 -4.31 -12.56
N VAL A 159 7.17 -4.40 -11.47
CA VAL A 159 6.61 -4.43 -10.10
C VAL A 159 6.21 -3.02 -9.70
N LEU A 160 5.02 -2.88 -9.13
CA LEU A 160 4.50 -1.61 -8.65
C LEU A 160 4.84 -1.41 -7.16
N THR A 161 4.52 -0.24 -6.64
CA THR A 161 4.89 0.17 -5.27
C THR A 161 3.87 1.15 -4.72
N GLN A 162 3.65 1.07 -3.42
CA GLN A 162 2.80 1.97 -2.67
C GLN A 162 3.60 2.61 -1.54
N VAL A 163 3.66 3.95 -1.46
CA VAL A 163 4.32 4.68 -0.37
C VAL A 163 3.29 5.16 0.65
N THR A 164 3.62 5.06 1.94
CA THR A 164 2.70 5.44 3.02
C THR A 164 2.54 6.95 3.10
N ALA A 165 1.30 7.44 3.18
CA ALA A 165 0.97 8.86 3.29
C ALA A 165 1.68 9.55 4.46
N ALA A 166 1.72 8.89 5.62
CA ALA A 166 2.44 9.35 6.81
C ALA A 166 3.96 9.51 6.59
N SER A 167 4.56 8.73 5.68
CA SER A 167 5.96 8.88 5.27
C SER A 167 6.17 10.19 4.50
N VAL A 168 5.29 10.50 3.54
CA VAL A 168 5.33 11.73 2.72
C VAL A 168 5.22 13.00 3.58
N VAL A 169 4.36 12.98 4.60
CA VAL A 169 4.20 14.13 5.52
C VAL A 169 5.22 14.13 6.67
N GLY A 170 6.12 13.15 6.73
CA GLY A 170 7.24 13.09 7.65
C GLY A 170 6.93 12.65 9.09
N ARG A 171 5.82 11.94 9.31
CA ARG A 171 5.43 11.42 10.63
C ARG A 171 6.38 10.32 11.14
N PHE A 172 7.01 9.57 10.23
CA PHE A 172 8.03 8.58 10.57
C PHE A 172 9.46 9.15 10.59
N GLY A 173 9.59 10.48 10.54
CA GLY A 173 10.87 11.18 10.63
C GLY A 173 11.43 11.62 9.28
N LYS A 174 12.33 12.60 9.34
CA LYS A 174 12.84 13.34 8.17
C LYS A 174 13.59 12.47 7.16
N ASN A 175 14.26 11.42 7.62
CA ASN A 175 15.01 10.52 6.74
C ASN A 175 14.07 9.69 5.87
N ILE A 176 13.01 9.12 6.47
CA ILE A 176 11.97 8.38 5.74
C ILE A 176 11.25 9.33 4.79
N GLN A 177 10.85 10.52 5.26
CA GLN A 177 10.23 11.53 4.40
C GLN A 177 11.05 11.85 3.16
N LYS A 178 12.32 12.17 3.35
CA LYS A 178 13.23 12.49 2.26
C LYS A 178 13.33 11.32 1.29
N PHE A 179 13.44 10.10 1.79
CA PHE A 179 13.51 8.92 0.94
C PHE A 179 12.21 8.70 0.15
N SER A 180 11.04 8.84 0.78
CA SER A 180 9.74 8.80 0.10
C SER A 180 9.66 9.79 -1.06
N LEU A 181 10.06 11.04 -0.84
CA LEU A 181 10.06 12.07 -1.89
C LEU A 181 11.06 11.74 -3.01
N GLN A 182 12.21 11.15 -2.69
CA GLN A 182 13.16 10.67 -3.70
C GLN A 182 12.62 9.52 -4.54
N LEU A 183 11.84 8.61 -3.95
CA LEU A 183 11.17 7.53 -4.68
C LEU A 183 10.12 8.10 -5.65
N ILE A 184 9.35 9.10 -5.22
CA ILE A 184 8.36 9.80 -6.06
C ILE A 184 9.05 10.52 -7.22
N GLU A 185 10.06 11.34 -6.93
CA GLU A 185 10.85 12.09 -7.94
C GLU A 185 11.48 11.16 -8.99
N ALA A 186 11.84 9.93 -8.59
CA ALA A 186 12.47 8.94 -9.44
C ALA A 186 11.49 8.09 -10.26
N ASN A 187 10.17 8.35 -10.17
CA ASN A 187 9.10 7.54 -10.78
C ASN A 187 9.11 6.08 -10.29
N TRP A 188 9.45 5.85 -9.02
CA TRP A 188 9.45 4.50 -8.43
C TRP A 188 8.20 4.24 -7.60
N VAL A 189 7.26 5.18 -7.54
CA VAL A 189 6.03 5.13 -6.73
C VAL A 189 4.84 5.15 -7.66
N HIS A 190 3.87 4.26 -7.42
CA HIS A 190 2.68 4.13 -8.26
C HIS A 190 1.41 4.49 -7.51
N PHE A 191 1.44 4.36 -6.17
CA PHE A 191 0.33 4.66 -5.29
C PHE A 191 0.79 5.36 -4.01
N ILE A 192 -0.10 6.19 -3.47
CA ILE A 192 -0.02 6.71 -2.11
C ILE A 192 -1.22 6.16 -1.36
N ALA A 193 -0.99 5.57 -0.20
CA ALA A 193 -2.05 4.97 0.61
C ALA A 193 -1.75 5.19 2.10
N SER A 194 -2.77 5.06 2.95
CA SER A 194 -2.65 5.46 4.34
C SER A 194 -1.82 4.52 5.19
N ASP A 195 -1.95 3.20 4.99
CA ASP A 195 -1.51 2.20 5.96
C ASP A 195 -2.06 2.50 7.38
N ALA A 196 -3.29 3.03 7.43
CA ALA A 196 -3.92 3.45 8.67
C ALA A 196 -4.30 2.24 9.54
N HIS A 197 -3.98 2.32 10.83
CA HIS A 197 -4.30 1.31 11.84
C HIS A 197 -5.15 1.86 12.98
N ASN A 198 -5.09 3.18 13.24
CA ASN A 198 -5.81 3.83 14.32
C ASN A 198 -5.88 5.36 14.09
N LEU A 199 -6.59 6.09 14.94
CA LEU A 199 -6.74 7.54 14.80
C LEU A 199 -5.60 8.38 15.41
N THR A 200 -4.59 7.75 16.02
CA THR A 200 -3.55 8.45 16.78
C THR A 200 -2.19 8.35 16.08
N SER A 201 -1.44 7.29 16.33
CA SER A 201 -0.07 7.10 15.86
C SER A 201 0.02 6.73 14.39
N ARG A 202 -0.99 6.03 13.84
CA ARG A 202 -1.03 5.53 12.46
C ARG A 202 -2.39 5.86 11.81
N SER A 203 -2.66 7.16 11.66
CA SER A 203 -3.86 7.70 11.01
C SER A 203 -3.69 7.90 9.50
N PHE A 204 -4.76 8.33 8.81
CA PHE A 204 -4.83 8.31 7.34
C PHE A 204 -3.81 9.22 6.63
N GLN A 205 -3.79 10.52 6.97
CA GLN A 205 -2.85 11.51 6.42
C GLN A 205 -2.85 11.63 4.88
N LEU A 206 -3.84 11.07 4.18
CA LEU A 206 -3.86 10.95 2.73
C LEU A 206 -4.08 12.31 2.07
N ARG A 207 -5.00 13.13 2.61
CA ARG A 207 -5.20 14.50 2.13
C ARG A 207 -3.93 15.32 2.29
N ALA A 208 -3.31 15.28 3.46
CA ALA A 208 -2.09 16.01 3.75
C ALA A 208 -0.90 15.55 2.90
N ALA A 209 -0.83 14.25 2.57
CA ALA A 209 0.17 13.71 1.66
C ALA A 209 -0.01 14.25 0.23
N TYR A 210 -1.25 14.29 -0.29
CA TYR A 210 -1.51 14.90 -1.59
C TYR A 210 -1.22 16.40 -1.61
N ASP A 211 -1.55 17.14 -0.55
CA ASP A 211 -1.17 18.56 -0.43
C ASP A 211 0.36 18.75 -0.45
N ALA A 212 1.11 17.81 0.15
CA ALA A 212 2.57 17.85 0.12
C ALA A 212 3.12 17.51 -1.27
N ILE A 213 2.53 16.52 -1.95
CA ILE A 213 2.90 16.14 -3.32
C ILE A 213 2.61 17.27 -4.31
N ASP A 214 1.47 17.97 -4.19
CA ASP A 214 1.15 19.13 -5.03
C ASP A 214 2.19 20.24 -4.86
N ARG A 215 2.56 20.56 -3.61
CA ARG A 215 3.59 21.58 -3.35
C ARG A 215 4.96 21.23 -3.94
N GLU A 216 5.35 19.97 -3.89
CA GLU A 216 6.71 19.54 -4.26
C GLU A 216 6.85 19.15 -5.75
N PHE A 217 5.80 18.53 -6.32
CA PHE A 217 5.81 17.93 -7.66
C PHE A 217 4.70 18.46 -8.58
N GLY A 218 3.78 19.28 -8.05
CA GLY A 218 2.67 19.87 -8.79
C GLY A 218 1.44 18.96 -8.92
N ILE A 219 0.33 19.59 -9.29
CA ILE A 219 -1.00 18.95 -9.34
C ILE A 219 -1.07 17.71 -10.25
N ASN A 220 -0.26 17.65 -11.31
CA ASN A 220 -0.21 16.49 -12.20
C ASN A 220 0.24 15.21 -11.47
N ALA A 221 1.15 15.32 -10.50
CA ALA A 221 1.58 14.19 -9.69
C ALA A 221 0.43 13.70 -8.78
N VAL A 222 -0.37 14.61 -8.23
CA VAL A 222 -1.56 14.25 -7.46
C VAL A 222 -2.56 13.50 -8.34
N TYR A 223 -2.86 14.02 -9.54
CA TYR A 223 -3.76 13.35 -10.47
C TYR A 223 -3.26 11.97 -10.88
N PHE A 224 -1.96 11.82 -11.15
CA PHE A 224 -1.36 10.52 -11.45
C PHE A 224 -1.66 9.48 -10.37
N PHE A 225 -1.43 9.81 -9.09
CA PHE A 225 -1.65 8.87 -7.99
C PHE A 225 -3.13 8.59 -7.73
N GLN A 226 -4.00 9.60 -7.84
CA GLN A 226 -5.44 9.43 -7.66
C GLN A 226 -6.04 8.57 -8.78
N GLU A 227 -5.69 8.86 -10.03
CA GLU A 227 -6.13 8.10 -11.19
C GLU A 227 -5.63 6.66 -11.12
N ASN A 228 -4.38 6.42 -10.72
CA ASN A 228 -3.88 5.06 -10.53
C ASN A 228 -4.71 4.26 -9.50
N ALA A 229 -5.13 4.88 -8.40
CA ALA A 229 -5.99 4.21 -7.42
C ALA A 229 -7.37 3.85 -8.00
N GLU A 230 -7.95 4.74 -8.83
CA GLU A 230 -9.20 4.47 -9.58
C GLU A 230 -9.02 3.33 -10.59
N GLN A 231 -7.96 3.38 -11.40
CA GLN A 231 -7.63 2.34 -12.39
C GLN A 231 -7.44 0.97 -11.71
N LEU A 232 -6.75 0.94 -10.56
CA LEU A 232 -6.54 -0.26 -9.77
C LEU A 232 -7.85 -0.88 -9.28
N VAL A 233 -8.74 -0.06 -8.71
CA VAL A 233 -10.05 -0.51 -8.21
C VAL A 233 -10.94 -1.01 -9.35
N ASN A 234 -10.84 -0.39 -10.53
CA ASN A 234 -11.60 -0.81 -11.71
C ASN A 234 -10.98 -1.98 -12.48
N GLY A 235 -9.90 -2.59 -11.98
CA GLY A 235 -9.21 -3.71 -12.65
C GLY A 235 -8.51 -3.31 -13.95
N GLN A 236 -8.28 -2.01 -14.16
CA GLN A 236 -7.68 -1.44 -15.35
C GLN A 236 -6.17 -1.33 -15.21
N THR A 237 -5.47 -1.10 -16.34
CA THR A 237 -4.01 -0.93 -16.32
C THR A 237 -3.63 0.43 -15.76
N VAL A 238 -2.81 0.45 -14.71
CA VAL A 238 -2.31 1.71 -14.12
C VAL A 238 -1.22 2.37 -14.97
N TYR A 239 -1.08 3.67 -14.82
CA TYR A 239 -0.01 4.46 -15.42
C TYR A 239 1.34 4.15 -14.77
N ARG A 240 2.37 4.16 -15.59
CA ARG A 240 3.77 3.92 -15.22
C ARG A 240 4.66 4.86 -16.01
N ASP A 241 5.33 5.75 -15.30
CA ASP A 241 6.40 6.56 -15.88
C ASP A 241 7.71 5.77 -15.88
N GLU A 242 8.64 6.12 -16.79
CA GLU A 242 9.93 5.45 -16.86
C GLU A 242 10.73 5.69 -15.56
N PRO A 243 11.15 4.63 -14.84
CA PRO A 243 11.87 4.78 -13.60
C PRO A 243 13.28 5.30 -13.85
N VAL A 244 13.64 6.39 -13.17
CA VAL A 244 14.98 7.01 -13.25
C VAL A 244 15.81 6.62 -12.04
N ARG A 245 17.11 6.39 -12.18
CA ARG A 245 17.96 6.09 -11.02
C ARG A 245 18.05 7.27 -10.05
N ILE A 246 17.82 7.03 -8.75
CA ILE A 246 18.10 8.01 -7.70
C ILE A 246 19.61 8.34 -7.72
N LYS A 247 19.92 9.62 -7.94
CA LYS A 247 21.31 10.08 -7.98
C LYS A 247 21.95 9.96 -6.58
N LYS A 248 22.97 9.11 -6.44
CA LYS A 248 23.84 9.15 -5.25
C LYS A 248 24.56 10.51 -5.25
N LYS A 249 24.41 11.31 -4.20
CA LYS A 249 25.27 12.48 -4.01
C LYS A 249 26.70 11.96 -3.96
N LYS A 250 27.53 12.33 -4.95
CA LYS A 250 28.98 12.13 -4.85
C LYS A 250 29.43 12.95 -3.65
N PHE A 251 29.87 12.28 -2.58
CA PHE A 251 30.70 12.93 -1.58
C PHE A 251 31.98 13.32 -2.32
N LEU A 252 32.09 14.59 -2.71
CA LEU A 252 33.38 15.20 -3.01
C LEU A 252 34.10 15.32 -1.67
N GLY A 253 34.68 14.22 -1.22
CA GLY A 253 35.65 14.22 -0.14
C GLY A 253 36.86 15.00 -0.62
N LEU A 254 36.99 16.22 -0.13
CA LEU A 254 38.26 16.92 -0.04
C LEU A 254 39.15 16.12 0.93
N PHE A 255 40.04 15.29 0.40
CA PHE A 255 41.30 14.89 1.02
C PHE A 255 42.33 14.65 -0.09
#